data_AF-A0A7T4F0Y5-F1
#
_entry.id   AF-A0A7T4F0Y5-F1
#
_cell.length_a   1.000
_cell.length_b   1.000
_cell.length_c   1.000
_cell.angle_alpha   90.00
_cell.angle_beta   90.00
_cell.angle_gamma   90.00
#
_symmetry.space_group_name_H-M   'P 1'
#
loop_
_entity.id
_entity.type
_entity.pdbx_description
1 polymer ?
#
loop_
_entity_poly.entity_id
_entity_poly.type
_entity_poly.pdbx_seq_one_letter_code
_entity_poly.pdbx_strand_id
1 'polypeptide(L)'
;MLLDESKLEEKDFKYTYTEILNQADTWLEVYNLYEKRKNDIENFLKKVGKDCKVIFTGAGTSEYVGNIALDYLKTHGEFEFESVATTDLVSAPYLHFEKDQKTLLVSFARSGNSPESLAAVKLGKQIVDDFYNLPITCAKEGKLAQALKDDENSYVFLEPEITNDKGFAMTNSFSSMLLATLLIFDTKTKNKKEIVDKISKLGKEIYNNLEEIENLVNFDFNRVVYLGSGPLGKLTKEARLKILELTAGEVATIWESSMGFRHGPKSFVDENTLVISFVSSNPYTRLYDLDILDEIANDKIAKKIIGISNSKLDRDYELIFEEDGLDDVYLCPAYIIIGQIIALVTSLRVGNTPDNPSRTHTVNRVVKGVTIHDYKN
;
A
#
# COMPACT_ATOMS: atom_id res chain seq x y z
N MET A 1 -7.01 26.92 -5.50
CA MET A 1 -6.53 25.56 -5.16
C MET A 1 -7.71 24.62 -5.03
N LEU A 2 -7.54 23.37 -5.42
CA LEU A 2 -8.48 22.29 -5.24
C LEU A 2 -8.48 21.81 -3.79
N LEU A 3 -7.30 21.75 -3.14
CA LEU A 3 -7.11 21.42 -1.73
C LEU A 3 -7.38 22.63 -0.82
N ASP A 4 -8.55 23.25 -0.98
CA ASP A 4 -8.98 24.38 -0.15
C ASP A 4 -9.63 23.87 1.14
N GLU A 5 -8.94 24.03 2.28
CA GLU A 5 -9.42 23.55 3.59
C GLU A 5 -10.76 24.15 4.01
N SER A 6 -11.13 25.33 3.48
CA SER A 6 -12.44 25.92 3.75
C SER A 6 -13.60 25.15 3.10
N LYS A 7 -13.30 24.24 2.15
CA LYS A 7 -14.27 23.47 1.36
C LYS A 7 -14.32 21.99 1.70
N LEU A 8 -13.66 21.56 2.78
CA LEU A 8 -13.57 20.13 3.17
C LEU A 8 -14.94 19.46 3.26
N GLU A 9 -15.91 20.12 3.89
CA GLU A 9 -17.28 19.62 4.05
C GLU A 9 -18.11 19.80 2.77
N GLU A 10 -17.93 20.90 2.05
CA GLU A 10 -18.69 21.20 0.80
C GLU A 10 -18.39 20.18 -0.30
N LYS A 11 -17.12 19.76 -0.41
CA LYS A 11 -16.63 18.84 -1.43
C LYS A 11 -16.43 17.40 -0.93
N ASP A 12 -16.84 17.11 0.31
CA ASP A 12 -16.79 15.77 0.94
C ASP A 12 -15.42 15.08 0.76
N PHE A 13 -14.36 15.74 1.26
CA PHE A 13 -12.98 15.22 1.20
C PHE A 13 -12.21 15.34 2.51
N LYS A 14 -12.91 15.67 3.60
CA LYS A 14 -12.31 15.91 4.91
C LYS A 14 -11.56 14.71 5.45
N TYR A 15 -12.18 13.53 5.41
CA TYR A 15 -11.59 12.32 5.97
C TYR A 15 -10.36 11.92 5.17
N THR A 16 -10.50 11.78 3.87
CA THR A 16 -9.41 11.41 2.96
C THR A 16 -8.24 12.38 3.08
N TYR A 17 -8.50 13.69 3.11
CA TYR A 17 -7.44 14.70 3.28
C TYR A 17 -6.72 14.56 4.62
N THR A 18 -7.46 14.54 5.73
CA THR A 18 -6.85 14.47 7.07
C THR A 18 -6.14 13.14 7.31
N GLU A 19 -6.67 12.04 6.81
CA GLU A 19 -6.07 10.71 6.91
C GLU A 19 -4.74 10.64 6.15
N ILE A 20 -4.67 11.26 4.95
CA ILE A 20 -3.42 11.38 4.20
C ILE A 20 -2.38 12.16 5.01
N LEU A 21 -2.76 13.32 5.55
CA LEU A 21 -1.83 14.23 6.24
C LEU A 21 -1.45 13.79 7.67
N ASN A 22 -2.09 12.77 8.23
CA ASN A 22 -1.74 12.22 9.55
C ASN A 22 -0.72 11.08 9.48
N GLN A 23 -0.39 10.56 8.30
CA GLN A 23 0.46 9.37 8.15
C GLN A 23 1.85 9.50 8.77
N ALA A 24 2.55 10.60 8.50
CA ALA A 24 3.89 10.85 9.03
C ALA A 24 3.98 10.77 10.56
N ASP A 25 2.99 11.33 11.27
CA ASP A 25 2.93 11.24 12.74
C ASP A 25 2.46 9.85 13.19
N THR A 26 1.52 9.26 12.44
CA THR A 26 1.00 7.91 12.74
C THR A 26 2.11 6.86 12.69
N TRP A 27 3.08 6.96 11.78
CA TRP A 27 4.21 6.03 11.71
C TRP A 27 5.08 6.03 12.97
N LEU A 28 5.21 7.18 13.64
CA LEU A 28 5.89 7.27 14.94
C LEU A 28 5.08 6.52 16.01
N GLU A 29 3.75 6.63 15.98
CA GLU A 29 2.87 5.86 16.87
C GLU A 29 2.96 4.35 16.62
N VAL A 30 2.96 3.92 15.36
CA VAL A 30 3.13 2.52 14.94
C VAL A 30 4.46 1.97 15.45
N TYR A 31 5.56 2.73 15.32
CA TYR A 31 6.86 2.33 15.85
C TYR A 31 6.84 2.19 17.38
N ASN A 32 6.30 3.17 18.09
CA ASN A 32 6.22 3.14 19.56
C ASN A 32 5.36 1.94 20.03
N LEU A 33 4.30 1.63 19.30
CA LEU A 33 3.45 0.48 19.56
C LEU A 33 4.18 -0.84 19.34
N TYR A 34 4.91 -0.96 18.21
CA TYR A 34 5.75 -2.11 17.91
C TYR A 34 6.81 -2.32 19.01
N GLU A 35 7.55 -1.28 19.41
CA GLU A 35 8.57 -1.41 20.45
C GLU A 35 7.96 -1.83 21.79
N LYS A 36 6.79 -1.28 22.17
CA LYS A 36 6.07 -1.67 23.39
C LYS A 36 5.68 -3.16 23.39
N ARG A 37 5.38 -3.72 22.21
CA ARG A 37 4.92 -5.11 22.02
C ARG A 37 6.00 -6.05 21.53
N LYS A 38 7.23 -5.58 21.37
CA LYS A 38 8.32 -6.31 20.71
C LYS A 38 8.57 -7.69 21.33
N ASN A 39 8.63 -7.77 22.65
CA ASN A 39 8.84 -9.05 23.33
C ASN A 39 7.69 -10.04 23.07
N ASP A 40 6.45 -9.58 23.02
CA ASP A 40 5.29 -10.44 22.76
C ASP A 40 5.31 -10.97 21.32
N ILE A 41 5.64 -10.10 20.36
CA ILE A 41 5.81 -10.45 18.94
C ILE A 41 6.94 -11.47 18.79
N GLU A 42 8.10 -11.21 19.38
CA GLU A 42 9.25 -12.13 19.32
C GLU A 42 8.93 -13.49 19.95
N ASN A 43 8.18 -13.52 21.06
CA ASN A 43 7.75 -14.77 21.69
C ASN A 43 6.75 -15.53 20.81
N PHE A 44 5.80 -14.84 20.19
CA PHE A 44 4.87 -15.44 19.23
C PHE A 44 5.61 -16.02 18.02
N LEU A 45 6.51 -15.25 17.39
CA LEU A 45 7.28 -15.72 16.24
C LEU A 45 8.25 -16.87 16.60
N LYS A 46 8.77 -16.93 17.83
CA LYS A 46 9.51 -18.10 18.33
C LYS A 46 8.63 -19.34 18.43
N LYS A 47 7.36 -19.21 18.85
CA LYS A 47 6.38 -20.32 18.85
C LYS A 47 6.08 -20.77 17.41
N VAL A 48 5.95 -19.82 16.49
CA VAL A 48 5.72 -20.10 15.06
C VAL A 48 6.91 -20.86 14.45
N GLY A 49 8.16 -20.54 14.79
CA GLY A 49 9.33 -21.26 14.29
C GLY A 49 9.67 -20.93 12.82
N LYS A 50 10.98 -20.95 12.50
CA LYS A 50 11.50 -20.45 11.20
C LYS A 50 11.24 -21.40 10.01
N ASP A 51 10.86 -22.63 10.29
CA ASP A 51 10.42 -23.64 9.32
C ASP A 51 9.00 -23.37 8.77
N CYS A 52 8.31 -22.39 9.35
CA CYS A 52 6.98 -21.97 8.94
C CYS A 52 7.02 -21.13 7.66
N LYS A 53 6.06 -21.40 6.75
CA LYS A 53 5.78 -20.55 5.59
C LYS A 53 4.89 -19.39 6.03
N VAL A 54 5.31 -18.16 5.73
CA VAL A 54 4.56 -16.94 6.01
C VAL A 54 3.81 -16.50 4.76
N ILE A 55 2.48 -16.48 4.83
CA ILE A 55 1.62 -15.99 3.75
C ILE A 55 1.07 -14.62 4.16
N PHE A 56 1.53 -13.58 3.48
CA PHE A 56 0.94 -12.26 3.51
C PHE A 56 -0.37 -12.26 2.73
N THR A 57 -1.46 -11.76 3.32
CA THR A 57 -2.76 -11.77 2.66
C THR A 57 -3.63 -10.56 2.98
N GLY A 58 -4.43 -10.14 2.00
CA GLY A 58 -5.41 -9.07 2.12
C GLY A 58 -6.26 -8.98 0.84
N ALA A 59 -7.25 -8.10 0.82
CA ALA A 59 -8.06 -7.81 -0.37
C ALA A 59 -7.87 -6.36 -0.83
N GLY A 60 -7.76 -6.14 -2.15
CA GLY A 60 -7.57 -4.80 -2.71
C GLY A 60 -6.29 -4.14 -2.18
N THR A 61 -6.35 -2.90 -1.73
CA THR A 61 -5.20 -2.20 -1.13
C THR A 61 -4.49 -3.01 -0.02
N SER A 62 -5.23 -3.79 0.78
CA SER A 62 -4.61 -4.63 1.82
C SER A 62 -3.71 -5.74 1.25
N GLU A 63 -3.99 -6.26 0.05
CA GLU A 63 -3.11 -7.23 -0.64
C GLU A 63 -1.75 -6.59 -0.97
N TYR A 64 -1.78 -5.33 -1.37
CA TYR A 64 -0.58 -4.64 -1.87
C TYR A 64 0.47 -4.44 -0.78
N VAL A 65 0.08 -4.47 0.50
CA VAL A 65 1.02 -4.47 1.64
C VAL A 65 2.00 -5.64 1.54
N GLY A 66 1.49 -6.86 1.39
CA GLY A 66 2.30 -8.06 1.24
C GLY A 66 3.15 -8.02 -0.03
N ASN A 67 2.56 -7.58 -1.14
CA ASN A 67 3.24 -7.52 -2.43
C ASN A 67 4.47 -6.61 -2.41
N ILE A 68 4.43 -5.50 -1.67
CA ILE A 68 5.55 -4.56 -1.53
C ILE A 68 6.62 -5.12 -0.59
N ALA A 69 6.21 -5.69 0.55
CA ALA A 69 7.14 -6.19 1.56
C ALA A 69 7.88 -7.47 1.13
N LEU A 70 7.25 -8.30 0.29
CA LEU A 70 7.69 -9.66 -0.04
C LEU A 70 9.15 -9.76 -0.48
N ASP A 71 9.54 -9.07 -1.56
CA ASP A 71 10.87 -9.27 -2.16
C ASP A 71 12.00 -8.76 -1.26
N TYR A 72 11.74 -7.69 -0.50
CA TYR A 72 12.66 -7.19 0.50
C TYR A 72 12.82 -8.20 1.66
N LEU A 73 11.71 -8.70 2.20
CA LEU A 73 11.72 -9.63 3.33
C LEU A 73 12.28 -11.02 2.99
N LYS A 74 12.23 -11.47 1.72
CA LYS A 74 12.96 -12.67 1.29
C LYS A 74 14.46 -12.61 1.61
N THR A 75 15.04 -11.41 1.62
CA THR A 75 16.46 -11.21 1.92
C THR A 75 16.71 -10.56 3.27
N HIS A 76 15.70 -10.05 3.97
CA HIS A 76 15.83 -9.33 5.25
C HIS A 76 15.08 -9.97 6.43
N GLY A 77 14.23 -10.95 6.17
CA GLY A 77 13.55 -11.75 7.18
C GLY A 77 14.17 -13.13 7.39
N GLU A 78 13.53 -13.93 8.24
CA GLU A 78 13.99 -15.27 8.63
C GLU A 78 13.06 -16.41 8.20
N PHE A 79 11.98 -16.09 7.50
CA PHE A 79 10.96 -17.04 7.06
C PHE A 79 10.95 -17.19 5.54
N GLU A 80 10.31 -18.25 5.05
CA GLU A 80 9.86 -18.31 3.67
C GLU A 80 8.60 -17.46 3.52
N PHE A 81 8.62 -16.48 2.63
CA PHE A 81 7.51 -15.55 2.43
C PHE A 81 6.81 -15.78 1.09
N GLU A 82 5.49 -15.68 1.11
CA GLU A 82 4.61 -15.56 -0.06
C GLU A 82 3.62 -14.40 0.17
N SER A 83 3.11 -13.81 -0.91
CA SER A 83 2.00 -12.85 -0.85
C SER A 83 0.89 -13.33 -1.77
N VAL A 84 -0.27 -13.62 -1.18
CA VAL A 84 -1.45 -14.16 -1.88
C VAL A 84 -2.69 -13.41 -1.42
N ALA A 85 -3.46 -12.88 -2.36
CA ALA A 85 -4.70 -12.16 -2.03
C ALA A 85 -5.69 -13.08 -1.31
N THR A 86 -6.47 -12.54 -0.37
CA THR A 86 -7.56 -13.33 0.25
C THR A 86 -8.57 -13.78 -0.79
N THR A 87 -8.75 -13.02 -1.87
CA THR A 87 -9.60 -13.37 -3.00
C THR A 87 -9.11 -14.63 -3.73
N ASP A 88 -7.80 -14.88 -3.75
CA ASP A 88 -7.22 -16.08 -4.36
C ASP A 88 -7.21 -17.25 -3.37
N LEU A 89 -6.84 -16.99 -2.11
CA LEU A 89 -6.91 -17.99 -1.04
C LEU A 89 -8.32 -18.57 -0.87
N VAL A 90 -9.35 -17.73 -1.02
CA VAL A 90 -10.75 -18.15 -0.86
C VAL A 90 -11.29 -18.85 -2.11
N SER A 91 -10.89 -18.42 -3.31
CA SER A 91 -11.41 -18.99 -4.56
C SER A 91 -10.70 -20.27 -4.99
N ALA A 92 -9.42 -20.42 -4.66
CA ALA A 92 -8.61 -21.59 -5.00
C ALA A 92 -7.68 -22.00 -3.84
N PRO A 93 -8.21 -22.32 -2.64
CA PRO A 93 -7.38 -22.61 -1.46
C PRO A 93 -6.39 -23.76 -1.66
N TYR A 94 -6.73 -24.75 -2.48
CA TYR A 94 -5.91 -25.94 -2.77
C TYR A 94 -4.61 -25.62 -3.54
N LEU A 95 -4.45 -24.42 -4.09
CA LEU A 95 -3.21 -23.98 -4.74
C LEU A 95 -2.22 -23.32 -3.78
N HIS A 96 -2.67 -22.94 -2.57
CA HIS A 96 -1.93 -22.07 -1.68
C HIS A 96 -1.75 -22.65 -0.27
N PHE A 97 -2.72 -23.43 0.21
CA PHE A 97 -2.63 -24.14 1.48
C PHE A 97 -2.26 -25.60 1.27
N GLU A 98 -1.22 -26.03 1.97
CA GLU A 98 -0.75 -27.41 1.98
C GLU A 98 -0.88 -27.99 3.39
N LYS A 99 -1.42 -29.20 3.50
CA LYS A 99 -1.77 -29.81 4.78
C LYS A 99 -0.58 -29.91 5.73
N ASP A 100 0.53 -30.44 5.24
CA ASP A 100 1.71 -30.77 6.04
C ASP A 100 2.72 -29.61 6.13
N GLN A 101 2.42 -28.45 5.51
CA GLN A 101 3.27 -27.26 5.56
C GLN A 101 2.80 -26.32 6.66
N LYS A 102 3.58 -26.24 7.74
CA LYS A 102 3.36 -25.27 8.82
C LYS A 102 3.24 -23.86 8.23
N THR A 103 2.16 -23.16 8.57
CA THR A 103 1.79 -21.89 7.93
C THR A 103 1.42 -20.81 8.95
N LEU A 104 1.97 -19.62 8.78
CA LEU A 104 1.56 -18.39 9.46
C LEU A 104 0.85 -17.50 8.44
N LEU A 105 -0.45 -17.27 8.65
CA LEU A 105 -1.22 -16.35 7.84
C LEU A 105 -1.18 -14.94 8.44
N VAL A 106 -0.54 -14.01 7.74
CA VAL A 106 -0.48 -12.60 8.12
C VAL A 106 -1.57 -11.84 7.37
N SER A 107 -2.68 -11.56 8.06
CA SER A 107 -3.87 -10.97 7.44
C SER A 107 -3.90 -9.44 7.60
N PHE A 108 -3.95 -8.72 6.50
CA PHE A 108 -4.10 -7.27 6.44
C PHE A 108 -5.56 -6.88 6.26
N ALA A 109 -6.08 -6.04 7.15
CA ALA A 109 -7.44 -5.51 6.99
C ALA A 109 -7.62 -4.17 7.71
N ARG A 110 -8.09 -3.15 6.99
CA ARG A 110 -8.50 -1.88 7.62
C ARG A 110 -9.71 -2.08 8.54
N SER A 111 -10.82 -2.60 7.99
CA SER A 111 -12.08 -2.75 8.74
C SER A 111 -12.21 -4.07 9.50
N GLY A 112 -11.41 -5.08 9.16
CA GLY A 112 -11.54 -6.45 9.67
C GLY A 112 -12.87 -7.14 9.34
N ASN A 113 -13.68 -6.59 8.43
CA ASN A 113 -15.06 -7.02 8.17
C ASN A 113 -15.29 -7.63 6.79
N SER A 114 -14.26 -7.75 5.95
CA SER A 114 -14.35 -8.47 4.67
C SER A 114 -14.66 -9.95 4.95
N PRO A 115 -15.70 -10.52 4.32
CA PRO A 115 -15.98 -11.95 4.39
C PRO A 115 -14.79 -12.80 3.96
N GLU A 116 -14.02 -12.35 2.97
CA GLU A 116 -12.84 -13.03 2.45
C GLU A 116 -11.73 -13.14 3.49
N SER A 117 -11.50 -12.11 4.32
CA SER A 117 -10.51 -12.18 5.40
C SER A 117 -10.82 -13.29 6.41
N LEU A 118 -12.09 -13.41 6.82
CA LEU A 118 -12.51 -14.46 7.74
C LEU A 118 -12.50 -15.85 7.07
N ALA A 119 -12.88 -15.90 5.80
CA ALA A 119 -12.88 -17.14 5.03
C ALA A 119 -11.47 -17.69 4.82
N ALA A 120 -10.48 -16.83 4.53
CA ALA A 120 -9.08 -17.25 4.41
C ALA A 120 -8.56 -17.89 5.71
N VAL A 121 -8.86 -17.30 6.87
CA VAL A 121 -8.52 -17.88 8.18
C VAL A 121 -9.25 -19.22 8.40
N LYS A 122 -10.56 -19.30 8.10
CA LYS A 122 -11.34 -20.54 8.20
C LYS A 122 -10.74 -21.66 7.33
N LEU A 123 -10.37 -21.34 6.08
CA LEU A 123 -9.79 -22.29 5.14
C LEU A 123 -8.41 -22.76 5.58
N GLY A 124 -7.55 -21.84 6.02
CA GLY A 124 -6.23 -22.19 6.56
C GLY A 124 -6.35 -23.14 7.76
N LYS A 125 -7.24 -22.85 8.71
CA LYS A 125 -7.55 -23.74 9.85
C LYS A 125 -8.15 -25.09 9.45
N GLN A 126 -8.85 -25.15 8.31
CA GLN A 126 -9.47 -26.37 7.82
C GLN A 126 -8.47 -27.28 7.09
N ILE A 127 -7.50 -26.70 6.38
CA ILE A 127 -6.63 -27.42 5.44
C ILE A 127 -5.26 -27.73 6.04
N VAL A 128 -4.68 -26.81 6.81
CA VAL A 128 -3.31 -26.90 7.34
C VAL A 128 -3.30 -27.44 8.77
N ASP A 129 -2.48 -28.46 9.05
CA ASP A 129 -2.45 -29.13 10.35
C ASP A 129 -1.81 -28.25 11.46
N ASP A 130 -0.78 -27.45 11.13
CA ASP A 130 -0.10 -26.53 12.06
C ASP A 130 -0.21 -25.08 11.55
N PHE A 131 -1.24 -24.37 12.01
CA PHE A 131 -1.67 -23.09 11.45
C PHE A 131 -1.71 -21.97 12.50
N TYR A 132 -1.07 -20.84 12.18
CA TYR A 132 -0.98 -19.65 13.02
C TYR A 132 -1.55 -18.44 12.30
N ASN A 133 -1.97 -17.42 13.07
CA ASN A 133 -2.47 -16.16 12.49
C ASN A 133 -1.78 -14.95 13.13
N LEU A 134 -1.45 -13.96 12.29
CA LEU A 134 -0.98 -12.65 12.72
C LEU A 134 -1.79 -11.58 11.96
N PRO A 135 -3.03 -11.29 12.37
CA PRO A 135 -3.76 -10.19 11.77
C PRO A 135 -3.11 -8.86 12.17
N ILE A 136 -2.75 -8.06 11.17
CA ILE A 136 -2.32 -6.66 11.30
C ILE A 136 -3.53 -5.82 10.82
N THR A 137 -4.23 -5.19 11.76
CA THR A 137 -5.58 -4.63 11.51
C THR A 137 -5.83 -3.32 12.25
N CYS A 138 -6.60 -2.43 11.64
CA CYS A 138 -6.90 -1.10 12.18
C CYS A 138 -8.17 -1.07 13.06
N ALA A 139 -9.08 -2.03 12.87
CA ALA A 139 -10.38 -2.05 13.54
C ALA A 139 -10.40 -3.04 14.72
N LYS A 140 -10.33 -2.53 15.95
CA LYS A 140 -10.48 -3.31 17.19
C LYS A 140 -11.76 -4.13 17.23
N GLU A 141 -12.87 -3.52 16.86
CA GLU A 141 -14.19 -4.16 16.83
C GLU A 141 -14.47 -4.88 15.50
N GLY A 142 -13.49 -4.94 14.59
CA GLY A 142 -13.59 -5.69 13.34
C GLY A 142 -13.70 -7.19 13.61
N LYS A 143 -14.49 -7.89 12.81
CA LYS A 143 -14.75 -9.33 13.00
C LYS A 143 -13.46 -10.16 13.03
N LEU A 144 -12.47 -9.83 12.19
CA LEU A 144 -11.17 -10.51 12.16
C LEU A 144 -10.44 -10.43 13.51
N ALA A 145 -10.33 -9.23 14.09
CA ALA A 145 -9.69 -9.01 15.38
C ALA A 145 -10.44 -9.76 16.50
N GLN A 146 -11.77 -9.64 16.52
CA GLN A 146 -12.61 -10.27 17.55
C GLN A 146 -12.59 -11.79 17.48
N ALA A 147 -12.49 -12.38 16.27
CA ALA A 147 -12.45 -13.82 16.08
C ALA A 147 -11.12 -14.46 16.51
N LEU A 148 -10.03 -13.68 16.56
CA LEU A 148 -8.67 -14.18 16.80
C LEU A 148 -8.05 -13.71 18.12
N LYS A 149 -8.70 -12.80 18.86
CA LYS A 149 -8.13 -12.20 20.09
C LYS A 149 -7.81 -13.22 21.20
N ASP A 150 -8.59 -14.29 21.30
CA ASP A 150 -8.48 -15.32 22.36
C ASP A 150 -7.96 -16.66 21.80
N ASP A 151 -7.50 -16.70 20.56
CA ASP A 151 -6.96 -17.90 19.92
C ASP A 151 -5.47 -18.07 20.25
N GLU A 152 -5.09 -19.18 20.88
CA GLU A 152 -3.73 -19.45 21.33
C GLU A 152 -2.69 -19.51 20.19
N ASN A 153 -3.14 -19.79 18.96
CA ASN A 153 -2.29 -19.79 17.76
C ASN A 153 -2.33 -18.48 16.99
N SER A 154 -2.89 -17.43 17.60
CA SER A 154 -3.03 -16.13 16.98
C SER A 154 -2.38 -15.03 17.82
N TYR A 155 -1.82 -14.04 17.15
CA TYR A 155 -1.38 -12.79 17.76
C TYR A 155 -1.98 -11.61 16.99
N VAL A 156 -2.87 -10.85 17.62
CA VAL A 156 -3.52 -9.70 16.96
C VAL A 156 -2.67 -8.45 17.12
N PHE A 157 -2.04 -8.00 16.04
CA PHE A 157 -1.39 -6.68 15.99
C PHE A 157 -2.42 -5.62 15.59
N LEU A 158 -3.03 -5.03 16.61
CA LEU A 158 -3.96 -3.90 16.46
C LEU A 158 -3.20 -2.60 16.29
N GLU A 159 -3.33 -1.97 15.13
CA GLU A 159 -2.78 -0.66 14.79
C GLU A 159 -3.41 0.47 15.62
N PRO A 160 -2.79 1.68 15.68
CA PRO A 160 -3.40 2.86 16.29
C PRO A 160 -4.80 3.15 15.71
N GLU A 161 -5.75 3.58 16.54
CA GLU A 161 -7.16 3.77 16.12
C GLU A 161 -7.31 4.74 14.95
N ILE A 162 -6.43 5.75 14.86
CA ILE A 162 -6.41 6.74 13.77
C ILE A 162 -6.12 6.12 12.39
N THR A 163 -5.57 4.90 12.34
CA THR A 163 -5.34 4.18 11.08
C THR A 163 -6.61 3.56 10.50
N ASN A 164 -7.71 3.49 11.26
CA ASN A 164 -8.98 2.99 10.75
C ASN A 164 -9.69 4.05 9.92
N ASP A 165 -9.17 4.28 8.71
CA ASP A 165 -9.62 5.30 7.76
C ASP A 165 -11.15 5.28 7.61
N LYS A 166 -11.77 6.44 7.82
CA LYS A 166 -13.18 6.72 7.63
C LYS A 166 -13.50 6.97 6.16
N GLY A 167 -12.59 7.60 5.42
CA GLY A 167 -12.69 7.82 3.99
C GLY A 167 -12.84 6.52 3.20
N PHE A 168 -13.40 6.59 2.00
CA PHE A 168 -13.56 5.41 1.16
C PHE A 168 -12.23 4.72 0.87
N ALA A 169 -11.23 5.47 0.42
CA ALA A 169 -9.91 4.95 0.08
C ALA A 169 -9.10 4.63 1.35
N MET A 170 -8.37 3.52 1.32
CA MET A 170 -7.32 3.26 2.32
C MET A 170 -6.14 4.19 2.08
N THR A 171 -5.68 4.88 3.12
CA THR A 171 -4.51 5.77 3.12
C THR A 171 -3.61 5.45 4.31
N ASN A 172 -3.94 5.95 5.50
CA ASN A 172 -3.17 5.72 6.73
C ASN A 172 -3.16 4.25 7.14
N SER A 173 -4.28 3.54 6.94
CA SER A 173 -4.32 2.08 7.12
C SER A 173 -3.28 1.35 6.30
N PHE A 174 -3.13 1.69 5.01
CA PHE A 174 -2.22 1.00 4.10
C PHE A 174 -0.76 1.18 4.50
N SER A 175 -0.31 2.43 4.67
CA SER A 175 1.09 2.72 4.97
C SER A 175 1.49 2.25 6.37
N SER A 176 0.57 2.32 7.34
CA SER A 176 0.80 1.82 8.70
C SER A 176 0.96 0.29 8.74
N MET A 177 0.07 -0.46 8.06
CA MET A 177 0.20 -1.92 7.97
C MET A 177 1.49 -2.35 7.26
N LEU A 178 1.89 -1.62 6.20
CA LEU A 178 3.18 -1.85 5.55
C LEU A 178 4.35 -1.62 6.53
N LEU A 179 4.33 -0.51 7.25
CA LEU A 179 5.38 -0.22 8.23
C LEU A 179 5.43 -1.27 9.35
N ALA A 180 4.29 -1.64 9.93
CA ALA A 180 4.23 -2.67 10.96
C ALA A 180 4.78 -4.01 10.47
N THR A 181 4.46 -4.40 9.22
CA THR A 181 5.00 -5.61 8.59
C THR A 181 6.52 -5.58 8.52
N LEU A 182 7.10 -4.48 8.05
CA LEU A 182 8.56 -4.33 7.98
C LEU A 182 9.20 -4.31 9.37
N LEU A 183 8.59 -3.62 10.34
CA LEU A 183 9.07 -3.60 11.72
C LEU A 183 9.04 -5.00 12.35
N ILE A 184 8.04 -5.82 12.07
CA ILE A 184 7.91 -7.18 12.63
C ILE A 184 8.89 -8.15 11.96
N PHE A 185 8.99 -8.15 10.63
CA PHE A 185 9.65 -9.22 9.89
C PHE A 185 11.06 -8.90 9.39
N ASP A 186 11.46 -7.63 9.28
CA ASP A 186 12.87 -7.30 8.99
C ASP A 186 13.73 -7.54 10.24
N THR A 187 14.60 -8.53 10.20
CA THR A 187 15.50 -8.85 11.33
C THR A 187 16.93 -8.35 11.11
N LYS A 188 17.27 -7.93 9.88
CA LYS A 188 18.61 -7.46 9.52
C LYS A 188 18.81 -5.98 9.85
N THR A 189 17.78 -5.17 9.65
CA THR A 189 17.83 -3.73 9.94
C THR A 189 17.83 -3.48 11.45
N LYS A 190 18.90 -2.84 11.94
CA LYS A 190 19.08 -2.56 13.38
C LYS A 190 18.65 -1.15 13.78
N ASN A 191 18.74 -0.18 12.87
CA ASN A 191 18.40 1.23 13.10
C ASN A 191 16.94 1.57 12.75
N LYS A 192 15.98 0.69 13.12
CA LYS A 192 14.55 0.85 12.78
C LYS A 192 13.98 2.21 13.22
N LYS A 193 14.34 2.71 14.41
CA LYS A 193 13.91 4.04 14.88
C LYS A 193 14.31 5.16 13.93
N GLU A 194 15.58 5.15 13.52
CA GLU A 194 16.15 6.18 12.65
C GLU A 194 15.45 6.15 11.28
N ILE A 195 15.22 4.97 10.73
CA ILE A 195 14.46 4.81 9.48
C ILE A 195 13.05 5.37 9.63
N VAL A 196 12.35 5.06 10.73
CA VAL A 196 11.00 5.62 10.97
C VAL A 196 11.02 7.15 11.11
N ASP A 197 12.04 7.71 11.76
CA ASP A 197 12.19 9.16 11.87
C ASP A 197 12.43 9.81 10.50
N LYS A 198 13.26 9.20 9.66
CA LYS A 198 13.53 9.67 8.30
C LYS A 198 12.28 9.63 7.42
N ILE A 199 11.53 8.53 7.41
CA ILE A 199 10.29 8.44 6.61
C ILE A 199 9.23 9.41 7.13
N SER A 200 9.11 9.61 8.46
CA SER A 200 8.19 10.59 9.05
C SER A 200 8.57 12.02 8.65
N LYS A 201 9.85 12.36 8.72
CA LYS A 201 10.37 13.65 8.24
C LYS A 201 10.03 13.85 6.75
N LEU A 202 10.27 12.84 5.92
CA LEU A 202 9.98 12.88 4.49
C LEU A 202 8.48 13.10 4.21
N GLY A 203 7.60 12.43 4.96
CA GLY A 203 6.15 12.64 4.88
C GLY A 203 5.75 14.07 5.25
N LYS A 204 6.35 14.66 6.30
CA LYS A 204 6.11 16.05 6.69
C LYS A 204 6.61 17.05 5.64
N GLU A 205 7.74 16.75 5.00
CA GLU A 205 8.24 17.55 3.89
C GLU A 205 7.27 17.55 2.70
N ILE A 206 6.69 16.39 2.37
CA ILE A 206 5.65 16.28 1.34
C ILE A 206 4.42 17.14 1.69
N TYR A 207 3.99 17.17 2.96
CA TYR A 207 2.87 18.02 3.40
C TYR A 207 3.15 19.51 3.21
N ASN A 208 4.37 19.94 3.50
CA ASN A 208 4.77 21.34 3.34
C ASN A 208 4.81 21.78 1.87
N ASN A 209 4.82 20.84 0.92
CA ASN A 209 4.85 21.08 -0.52
C ASN A 209 3.53 20.67 -1.23
N LEU A 210 2.41 20.64 -0.50
CA LEU A 210 1.09 20.29 -1.07
C LEU A 210 0.71 21.16 -2.27
N GLU A 211 0.96 22.47 -2.21
CA GLU A 211 0.63 23.40 -3.30
C GLU A 211 1.44 23.09 -4.56
N GLU A 212 2.72 22.75 -4.43
CA GLU A 212 3.57 22.34 -5.54
C GLU A 212 3.02 21.06 -6.19
N ILE A 213 2.72 20.03 -5.38
CA ILE A 213 2.18 18.77 -5.87
C ILE A 213 0.82 19.00 -6.57
N GLU A 214 -0.07 19.81 -6.00
CA GLU A 214 -1.34 20.17 -6.62
C GLU A 214 -1.11 20.83 -7.98
N ASN A 215 -0.25 21.85 -8.04
CA ASN A 215 0.06 22.57 -9.28
C ASN A 215 0.70 21.66 -10.33
N LEU A 216 1.45 20.63 -9.91
CA LEU A 216 2.03 19.66 -10.83
C LEU A 216 0.97 18.85 -11.57
N VAL A 217 -0.21 18.61 -10.98
CA VAL A 217 -1.27 17.78 -11.55
C VAL A 217 -2.59 18.53 -11.84
N ASN A 218 -2.63 19.84 -11.62
CA ASN A 218 -3.78 20.69 -11.91
C ASN A 218 -3.86 21.10 -13.40
N PHE A 219 -4.00 20.09 -14.26
CA PHE A 219 -4.25 20.23 -15.70
C PHE A 219 -5.14 19.08 -16.16
N ASP A 220 -5.70 19.15 -17.36
CA ASP A 220 -6.60 18.11 -17.87
C ASP A 220 -5.83 16.86 -18.34
N PHE A 221 -6.20 15.69 -17.81
CA PHE A 221 -5.78 14.36 -18.25
C PHE A 221 -6.86 13.33 -17.94
N ASN A 222 -6.99 12.29 -18.76
CA ASN A 222 -7.94 11.18 -18.54
C ASN A 222 -7.25 9.81 -18.47
N ARG A 223 -5.91 9.80 -18.52
CA ARG A 223 -5.07 8.60 -18.42
C ARG A 223 -3.91 8.84 -17.47
N VAL A 224 -3.64 7.87 -16.59
CA VAL A 224 -2.47 7.90 -15.71
C VAL A 224 -1.70 6.59 -15.78
N VAL A 225 -0.39 6.68 -15.90
CA VAL A 225 0.54 5.56 -15.81
C VAL A 225 1.38 5.75 -14.56
N TYR A 226 1.44 4.73 -13.70
CA TYR A 226 2.44 4.65 -12.63
C TYR A 226 3.54 3.63 -12.99
N LEU A 227 4.80 4.07 -12.89
CA LEU A 227 6.00 3.27 -13.12
C LEU A 227 6.87 3.20 -11.86
N GLY A 228 7.70 2.17 -11.80
CA GLY A 228 8.71 2.01 -10.76
C GLY A 228 9.32 0.62 -10.82
N SER A 229 10.36 0.38 -10.04
CA SER A 229 11.04 -0.91 -9.99
C SER A 229 11.06 -1.50 -8.58
N GLY A 230 11.22 -2.82 -8.46
CA GLY A 230 11.27 -3.50 -7.15
C GLY A 230 10.04 -3.17 -6.28
N PRO A 231 10.22 -2.86 -4.97
CA PRO A 231 9.14 -2.46 -4.07
C PRO A 231 8.34 -1.24 -4.57
N LEU A 232 9.01 -0.24 -5.16
CA LEU A 232 8.36 0.93 -5.74
C LEU A 232 7.51 0.56 -6.97
N GLY A 233 7.95 -0.41 -7.77
CA GLY A 233 7.16 -0.99 -8.85
C GLY A 233 5.91 -1.71 -8.35
N LYS A 234 5.95 -2.34 -7.16
CA LYS A 234 4.75 -2.92 -6.53
C LYS A 234 3.83 -1.83 -5.96
N LEU A 235 4.39 -0.73 -5.47
CA LEU A 235 3.65 0.42 -4.95
C LEU A 235 2.75 1.09 -6.01
N THR A 236 3.18 1.07 -7.28
CA THR A 236 2.38 1.60 -8.41
C THR A 236 0.95 1.03 -8.46
N LYS A 237 0.75 -0.23 -8.04
CA LYS A 237 -0.56 -0.88 -7.99
C LYS A 237 -1.53 -0.19 -7.04
N GLU A 238 -1.02 0.32 -5.91
CA GLU A 238 -1.80 1.07 -4.94
C GLU A 238 -2.05 2.48 -5.45
N ALA A 239 -1.00 3.18 -5.89
CA ALA A 239 -1.11 4.57 -6.37
C ALA A 239 -2.12 4.70 -7.53
N ARG A 240 -2.09 3.78 -8.50
CA ARG A 240 -3.03 3.75 -9.61
C ARG A 240 -4.46 3.40 -9.19
N LEU A 241 -4.62 2.55 -8.16
CA LEU A 241 -5.93 2.17 -7.64
C LEU A 241 -6.59 3.34 -6.94
N LYS A 242 -5.85 4.16 -6.18
CA LYS A 242 -6.37 5.37 -5.55
C LYS A 242 -6.98 6.33 -6.57
N ILE A 243 -6.32 6.56 -7.69
CA ILE A 243 -6.91 7.38 -8.77
C ILE A 243 -8.19 6.72 -9.29
N LEU A 244 -8.16 5.43 -9.59
CA LEU A 244 -9.32 4.72 -10.14
C LEU A 244 -10.53 4.77 -9.20
N GLU A 245 -10.31 4.54 -7.90
CA GLU A 245 -11.34 4.59 -6.86
C GLU A 245 -11.89 6.00 -6.68
N LEU A 246 -11.01 6.99 -6.48
CA LEU A 246 -11.44 8.35 -6.14
C LEU A 246 -12.04 9.09 -7.34
N THR A 247 -11.72 8.69 -8.57
CA THR A 247 -12.33 9.25 -9.80
C THR A 247 -13.52 8.45 -10.31
N ALA A 248 -13.93 7.40 -9.60
CA ALA A 248 -15.00 6.48 -10.04
C ALA A 248 -14.79 5.93 -11.46
N GLY A 249 -13.52 5.74 -11.86
CA GLY A 249 -13.16 5.24 -13.19
C GLY A 249 -13.16 6.28 -14.32
N GLU A 250 -13.44 7.56 -14.05
CA GLU A 250 -13.37 8.62 -15.06
C GLU A 250 -11.95 8.83 -15.60
N VAL A 251 -10.93 8.53 -14.79
CA VAL A 251 -9.53 8.53 -15.20
C VAL A 251 -9.05 7.08 -15.29
N ALA A 252 -8.71 6.64 -16.50
CA ALA A 252 -8.18 5.31 -16.74
C ALA A 252 -6.75 5.21 -16.21
N THR A 253 -6.43 4.12 -15.50
CA THR A 253 -5.09 3.94 -14.94
C THR A 253 -4.49 2.59 -15.29
N ILE A 254 -3.18 2.59 -15.55
CA ILE A 254 -2.36 1.39 -15.63
C ILE A 254 -1.14 1.53 -14.73
N TRP A 255 -0.52 0.40 -14.43
CA TRP A 255 0.76 0.34 -13.73
C TRP A 255 1.66 -0.64 -14.45
N GLU A 256 2.96 -0.42 -14.34
CA GLU A 256 3.96 -1.37 -14.83
C GLU A 256 5.30 -1.19 -14.10
N SER A 257 6.18 -2.18 -14.26
CA SER A 257 7.59 -1.96 -13.97
C SER A 257 8.22 -1.03 -15.01
N SER A 258 9.22 -0.24 -14.60
CA SER A 258 9.89 0.71 -15.51
C SER A 258 10.40 0.05 -16.79
N MET A 259 11.03 -1.12 -16.68
CA MET A 259 11.48 -1.88 -17.86
C MET A 259 10.33 -2.58 -18.58
N GLY A 260 9.39 -3.19 -17.84
CA GLY A 260 8.26 -3.93 -18.40
C GLY A 260 7.37 -3.09 -19.30
N PHE A 261 7.28 -1.78 -19.02
CA PHE A 261 6.44 -0.84 -19.74
C PHE A 261 6.66 -0.85 -21.26
N ARG A 262 7.89 -1.06 -21.73
CA ARG A 262 8.24 -1.12 -23.17
C ARG A 262 7.56 -2.27 -23.91
N HIS A 263 7.19 -3.34 -23.22
CA HIS A 263 6.77 -4.59 -23.84
C HIS A 263 5.27 -4.65 -24.16
N GLY A 264 4.73 -3.55 -24.66
CA GLY A 264 3.30 -3.41 -25.00
C GLY A 264 2.61 -2.30 -24.22
N PRO A 265 2.65 -2.27 -22.87
CA PRO A 265 1.88 -1.31 -22.06
C PRO A 265 2.12 0.17 -22.41
N LYS A 266 3.30 0.53 -22.92
CA LYS A 266 3.60 1.87 -23.44
C LYS A 266 2.61 2.37 -24.50
N SER A 267 1.92 1.49 -25.21
CA SER A 267 0.86 1.87 -26.17
C SER A 267 -0.35 2.57 -25.54
N PHE A 268 -0.45 2.58 -24.21
CA PHE A 268 -1.48 3.32 -23.48
C PHE A 268 -1.27 4.85 -23.53
N VAL A 269 -0.02 5.29 -23.74
CA VAL A 269 0.36 6.71 -23.72
C VAL A 269 -0.19 7.45 -24.94
N ASP A 270 -0.90 8.54 -24.66
CA ASP A 270 -1.37 9.54 -25.61
C ASP A 270 -1.15 10.96 -25.09
N GLU A 271 -1.59 11.97 -25.83
CA GLU A 271 -1.49 13.39 -25.48
C GLU A 271 -2.32 13.81 -24.26
N ASN A 272 -3.12 12.92 -23.68
CA ASN A 272 -3.91 13.12 -22.47
C ASN A 272 -3.40 12.28 -21.29
N THR A 273 -2.21 11.71 -21.41
CA THR A 273 -1.63 10.81 -20.42
C THR A 273 -0.64 11.52 -19.49
N LEU A 274 -0.86 11.41 -18.18
CA LEU A 274 0.11 11.73 -17.14
C LEU A 274 0.93 10.47 -16.79
N VAL A 275 2.25 10.56 -16.89
CA VAL A 275 3.18 9.49 -16.47
C VAL A 275 3.83 9.89 -15.16
N ILE A 276 3.76 9.02 -14.16
CA ILE A 276 4.40 9.22 -12.85
C ILE A 276 5.30 8.01 -12.59
N SER A 277 6.53 8.24 -12.16
CA SER A 277 7.45 7.18 -11.79
C SER A 277 8.01 7.38 -10.40
N PHE A 278 7.98 6.33 -9.59
CA PHE A 278 8.74 6.24 -8.36
C PHE A 278 10.14 5.73 -8.70
N VAL A 279 11.12 6.63 -8.73
CA VAL A 279 12.49 6.33 -9.10
C VAL A 279 13.22 5.71 -7.91
N SER A 280 13.85 4.56 -8.14
CA SER A 280 14.62 3.84 -7.13
C SER A 280 15.78 4.66 -6.54
N SER A 281 16.01 4.49 -5.24
CA SER A 281 17.21 4.98 -4.55
C SER A 281 18.42 4.05 -4.76
N ASN A 282 18.19 2.81 -5.22
CA ASN A 282 19.27 1.90 -5.56
C ASN A 282 20.01 2.38 -6.82
N PRO A 283 21.34 2.61 -6.77
CA PRO A 283 22.08 3.20 -7.88
C PRO A 283 22.00 2.41 -9.20
N TYR A 284 21.90 1.08 -9.13
CA TYR A 284 21.80 0.23 -10.31
C TYR A 284 20.39 0.25 -10.90
N THR A 285 19.37 0.03 -10.06
CA THR A 285 17.96 0.02 -10.50
C THR A 285 17.54 1.37 -11.08
N ARG A 286 17.99 2.48 -10.46
CA ARG A 286 17.73 3.86 -10.88
C ARG A 286 18.03 4.12 -12.34
N LEU A 287 19.10 3.52 -12.88
CA LEU A 287 19.48 3.70 -14.29
C LEU A 287 18.34 3.30 -15.23
N TYR A 288 17.70 2.16 -14.95
CA TYR A 288 16.60 1.66 -15.78
C TYR A 288 15.31 2.47 -15.62
N ASP A 289 15.05 3.00 -14.41
CA ASP A 289 13.94 3.90 -14.17
C ASP A 289 14.11 5.21 -14.96
N LEU A 290 15.33 5.77 -14.98
CA LEU A 290 15.62 6.99 -15.72
C LEU A 290 15.59 6.77 -17.24
N ASP A 291 16.14 5.66 -17.73
CA ASP A 291 16.19 5.37 -19.17
C ASP A 291 14.80 5.35 -19.81
N ILE A 292 13.77 4.79 -19.14
CA ILE A 292 12.40 4.79 -19.68
C ILE A 292 11.75 6.17 -19.59
N LEU A 293 12.02 6.94 -18.54
CA LEU A 293 11.50 8.30 -18.41
C LEU A 293 12.09 9.23 -19.47
N ASP A 294 13.41 9.14 -19.71
CA ASP A 294 14.10 9.87 -20.77
C ASP A 294 13.54 9.49 -22.15
N GLU A 295 13.25 8.21 -22.38
CA GLU A 295 12.61 7.74 -23.61
C GLU A 295 11.21 8.34 -23.81
N ILE A 296 10.34 8.29 -22.79
CA ILE A 296 8.99 8.86 -22.86
C ILE A 296 9.04 10.38 -23.06
N ALA A 297 9.99 11.07 -22.41
CA ALA A 297 10.21 12.51 -22.58
C ALA A 297 10.60 12.85 -24.03
N ASN A 298 11.46 12.02 -24.63
CA ASN A 298 11.91 12.18 -26.02
C ASN A 298 10.81 11.91 -27.05
N ASP A 299 9.86 11.02 -26.76
CA ASP A 299 8.73 10.75 -27.64
C ASP A 299 7.80 11.96 -27.80
N LYS A 300 7.73 12.84 -26.79
CA LYS A 300 6.89 14.06 -26.77
C LYS A 300 5.40 13.78 -27.01
N ILE A 301 4.92 12.62 -26.59
CA ILE A 301 3.51 12.21 -26.67
C ILE A 301 2.80 12.49 -25.35
N ALA A 302 3.34 11.98 -24.24
CA ALA A 302 2.71 12.12 -22.92
C ALA A 302 2.47 13.60 -22.58
N LYS A 303 1.32 13.89 -21.96
CA LYS A 303 0.95 15.24 -21.55
C LYS A 303 1.95 15.82 -20.55
N LYS A 304 2.37 14.98 -19.59
CA LYS A 304 3.34 15.34 -18.56
C LYS A 304 3.99 14.09 -17.98
N ILE A 305 5.22 14.26 -17.49
CA ILE A 305 6.01 13.25 -16.79
C ILE A 305 6.37 13.81 -15.41
N ILE A 306 6.32 12.97 -14.38
CA ILE A 306 6.79 13.29 -13.02
C ILE A 306 7.66 12.13 -12.52
N GLY A 307 8.93 12.39 -12.27
CA GLY A 307 9.87 11.47 -11.64
C GLY A 307 10.05 11.81 -10.17
N ILE A 308 9.50 10.98 -9.28
CA ILE A 308 9.57 11.13 -7.83
C ILE A 308 10.84 10.44 -7.33
N SER A 309 11.69 11.16 -6.61
CA SER A 309 13.00 10.64 -6.18
C SER A 309 13.46 11.25 -4.85
N ASN A 310 14.33 10.51 -4.14
CA ASN A 310 14.95 10.94 -2.88
C ASN A 310 16.30 11.66 -3.10
N SER A 311 16.65 11.89 -4.35
CA SER A 311 17.88 12.54 -4.81
C SER A 311 17.67 13.12 -6.20
N LYS A 312 18.42 14.17 -6.54
CA LYS A 312 18.30 14.89 -7.84
C LYS A 312 18.34 13.95 -9.05
N LEU A 313 17.49 14.24 -10.04
CA LEU A 313 17.48 13.52 -11.32
C LEU A 313 18.28 14.28 -12.39
N ASP A 314 18.43 15.59 -12.23
CA ASP A 314 18.96 16.50 -13.25
C ASP A 314 18.12 16.42 -14.55
N ARG A 315 16.78 16.51 -14.39
CA ARG A 315 15.77 16.40 -15.46
C ARG A 315 14.60 17.34 -15.21
N ASP A 316 13.97 17.81 -16.27
CA ASP A 316 12.84 18.76 -16.20
C ASP A 316 11.56 18.18 -15.55
N TYR A 317 11.49 16.86 -15.38
CA TYR A 317 10.35 16.15 -14.79
C TYR A 317 10.56 15.79 -13.32
N GLU A 318 11.60 16.28 -12.65
CA GLU A 318 11.92 15.88 -11.29
C GLU A 318 10.94 16.45 -10.24
N LEU A 319 10.57 15.60 -9.27
CA LEU A 319 9.94 15.98 -8.00
C LEU A 319 10.76 15.33 -6.88
N ILE A 320 11.51 16.13 -6.15
CA ILE A 320 12.56 15.66 -5.23
C ILE A 320 12.18 15.92 -3.78
N PHE A 321 12.35 14.89 -2.94
CA PHE A 321 12.29 15.01 -1.48
C PHE A 321 13.53 14.31 -0.90
N GLU A 322 14.58 15.07 -0.58
CA GLU A 322 15.92 14.53 -0.31
C GLU A 322 15.99 13.78 1.03
N GLU A 323 16.32 12.48 0.99
CA GLU A 323 16.59 11.68 2.20
C GLU A 323 17.46 10.46 1.86
N ASP A 324 18.64 10.38 2.49
CA ASP A 324 19.65 9.36 2.21
C ASP A 324 19.54 8.14 3.14
N GLY A 325 20.02 6.99 2.64
CA GLY A 325 20.16 5.77 3.44
C GLY A 325 18.84 5.06 3.73
N LEU A 326 17.84 5.26 2.88
CA LEU A 326 16.59 4.49 2.87
C LEU A 326 16.57 3.55 1.67
N ASP A 327 16.35 2.26 1.94
CA ASP A 327 16.02 1.30 0.89
C ASP A 327 14.63 1.60 0.31
N ASP A 328 14.42 1.25 -0.97
CA ASP A 328 13.17 1.48 -1.71
C ASP A 328 11.90 1.06 -0.95
N VAL A 329 11.95 -0.04 -0.19
CA VAL A 329 10.80 -0.52 0.59
C VAL A 329 10.39 0.46 1.70
N TYR A 330 11.36 1.17 2.28
CA TYR A 330 11.14 2.18 3.31
C TYR A 330 10.81 3.56 2.71
N LEU A 331 11.10 3.79 1.42
CA LEU A 331 10.57 4.95 0.69
C LEU A 331 9.07 4.79 0.37
N CYS A 332 8.55 3.56 0.29
CA CYS A 332 7.16 3.30 -0.10
C CYS A 332 6.11 4.04 0.77
N PRO A 333 6.19 4.05 2.12
CA PRO A 333 5.27 4.82 2.95
C PRO A 333 5.25 6.32 2.63
N ALA A 334 6.40 6.93 2.37
CA ALA A 334 6.46 8.35 2.03
C ALA A 334 5.97 8.63 0.61
N TYR A 335 6.41 7.85 -0.38
CA TYR A 335 6.05 8.08 -1.78
C TYR A 335 4.57 7.86 -2.06
N ILE A 336 3.90 6.97 -1.29
CA ILE A 336 2.47 6.79 -1.49
C ILE A 336 1.64 8.00 -1.08
N ILE A 337 2.15 8.85 -0.16
CA ILE A 337 1.50 10.12 0.17
C ILE A 337 1.37 10.99 -1.09
N ILE A 338 2.42 11.06 -1.92
CA ILE A 338 2.39 11.81 -3.18
C ILE A 338 1.33 11.22 -4.12
N GLY A 339 1.31 9.89 -4.28
CA GLY A 339 0.29 9.22 -5.11
C GLY A 339 -1.15 9.44 -4.61
N GLN A 340 -1.34 9.47 -3.29
CA GLN A 340 -2.63 9.75 -2.65
C GLN A 340 -3.06 11.21 -2.81
N ILE A 341 -2.14 12.18 -2.66
CA ILE A 341 -2.40 13.61 -2.93
C ILE A 341 -2.81 13.78 -4.40
N ILE A 342 -2.07 13.17 -5.33
CA ILE A 342 -2.41 13.21 -6.76
C ILE A 342 -3.80 12.63 -7.01
N ALA A 343 -4.14 11.50 -6.39
CA ALA A 343 -5.47 10.92 -6.52
C ALA A 343 -6.59 11.80 -5.94
N LEU A 344 -6.34 12.43 -4.79
CA LEU A 344 -7.27 13.37 -4.16
C LEU A 344 -7.50 14.60 -5.05
N VAL A 345 -6.43 15.24 -5.52
CA VAL A 345 -6.51 16.39 -6.44
C VAL A 345 -7.25 16.01 -7.73
N THR A 346 -6.93 14.84 -8.29
CA THR A 346 -7.59 14.33 -9.51
C THR A 346 -9.09 14.13 -9.30
N SER A 347 -9.49 13.57 -8.17
CA SER A 347 -10.90 13.37 -7.80
C SER A 347 -11.66 14.68 -7.70
N LEU A 348 -11.07 15.68 -7.03
CA LEU A 348 -11.67 17.02 -6.91
C LEU A 348 -11.73 17.73 -8.27
N ARG A 349 -10.74 17.52 -9.15
CA ARG A 349 -10.71 18.09 -10.49
C ARG A 349 -11.84 17.55 -11.37
N VAL A 350 -12.11 16.24 -11.32
CA VAL A 350 -13.27 15.65 -12.03
C VAL A 350 -14.60 15.94 -11.33
N GLY A 351 -14.58 16.71 -10.24
CA GLY A 351 -15.78 17.12 -9.52
C GLY A 351 -16.44 15.99 -8.73
N ASN A 352 -15.67 14.96 -8.33
CA ASN A 352 -16.15 13.90 -7.47
C ASN A 352 -16.00 14.25 -5.97
N THR A 353 -16.51 13.37 -5.10
CA THR A 353 -16.49 13.50 -3.63
C THR A 353 -15.56 12.43 -3.02
N PRO A 354 -14.29 12.75 -2.71
CA PRO A 354 -13.26 11.79 -2.31
C PRO A 354 -13.60 10.88 -1.12
N ASP A 355 -14.33 11.36 -0.12
CA ASP A 355 -14.71 10.54 1.04
C ASP A 355 -15.73 9.46 0.67
N ASN A 356 -16.56 9.70 -0.37
CA ASN A 356 -17.57 8.78 -0.90
C ASN A 356 -17.63 8.83 -2.44
N PRO A 357 -16.61 8.31 -3.15
CA PRO A 357 -16.42 8.59 -4.57
C PRO A 357 -17.33 7.75 -5.48
N SER A 358 -17.89 6.64 -4.98
CA SER A 358 -18.80 5.78 -5.75
C SER A 358 -20.25 6.25 -5.62
N ARG A 359 -20.65 7.27 -6.41
CA ARG A 359 -22.04 7.80 -6.45
C ARG A 359 -23.10 6.74 -6.74
N THR A 360 -22.75 5.72 -7.52
CA THR A 360 -23.63 4.59 -7.89
C THR A 360 -23.73 3.52 -6.79
N HIS A 361 -22.94 3.62 -5.72
CA HIS A 361 -22.79 2.61 -4.66
C HIS A 361 -22.43 1.19 -5.14
N THR A 362 -21.92 1.05 -6.37
CA THR A 362 -21.45 -0.23 -6.93
C THR A 362 -20.14 -0.69 -6.32
N VAL A 363 -19.34 0.23 -5.76
CA VAL A 363 -18.17 -0.06 -4.93
C VAL A 363 -18.40 0.52 -3.53
N ASN A 364 -17.97 -0.20 -2.49
CA ASN A 364 -18.26 0.14 -1.10
C ASN A 364 -16.99 0.09 -0.23
N ARG A 365 -16.86 0.99 0.76
CA ARG A 365 -15.74 1.04 1.72
C ARG A 365 -15.51 -0.30 2.44
N VAL A 366 -16.60 -0.97 2.79
CA VAL A 366 -16.61 -2.38 3.21
C VAL A 366 -17.33 -3.15 2.12
N VAL A 367 -16.67 -4.17 1.56
CA VAL A 367 -17.22 -4.97 0.46
C VAL A 367 -18.59 -5.56 0.83
N LYS A 368 -19.51 -5.59 -0.14
CA LYS A 368 -20.86 -6.13 0.00
C LYS A 368 -21.12 -7.13 -1.14
N GLY A 369 -22.02 -8.08 -0.91
CA GLY A 369 -22.46 -9.03 -1.94
C GLY A 369 -21.56 -10.26 -2.14
N VAL A 370 -20.49 -10.40 -1.35
CA VAL A 370 -19.61 -11.59 -1.40
C VAL A 370 -20.30 -12.76 -0.71
N THR A 371 -20.48 -13.86 -1.44
CA THR A 371 -20.96 -15.13 -0.90
C THR A 371 -19.78 -16.07 -0.68
N ILE A 372 -19.60 -16.53 0.56
CA ILE A 372 -18.58 -17.54 0.89
C ILE A 372 -19.23 -18.92 0.79
N HIS A 373 -18.71 -19.75 -0.10
CA HIS A 373 -19.15 -21.13 -0.28
C HIS A 373 -18.36 -22.08 0.62
N ASP A 374 -19.01 -23.15 1.12
CA ASP A 374 -18.32 -24.15 1.92
C ASP A 374 -17.33 -24.96 1.07
N TYR A 375 -16.09 -25.06 1.55
CA TYR A 375 -15.06 -25.87 0.94
C TYR A 375 -15.17 -27.32 1.43
N LYS A 376 -15.31 -28.26 0.50
CA LYS A 376 -15.35 -29.70 0.77
C LYS A 376 -14.07 -30.32 0.22
N ASN A 377 -13.28 -30.93 1.11
CA ASN A 377 -12.04 -31.64 0.77
C ASN A 377 -12.30 -32.82 -0.17
#